data_AF-A0A9E2NPG3-F1
#
_entry.id   AF-A0A9E2NPG3-F1
#
_cell.length_a   1.000
_cell.length_b   1.000
_cell.length_c   1.000
_cell.angle_alpha   90.00
_cell.angle_beta   90.00
_cell.angle_gamma   90.00
#
_symmetry.space_group_name_H-M   'P 1'
#
loop_
_entity.id
_entity.type
_entity.pdbx_description
1 polymer ?
#
loop_
_entity_poly.entity_id
_entity_poly.type
_entity_poly.pdbx_seq_one_letter_code
_entity_poly.pdbx_strand_id
1 'polypeptide(L)'
;MNFLSLFVLIPLLMLLGLWLSRNISQIRTVMVTGASALLVLSIALTVMYLQARQGGATDEMLFCADVAWYPALNIHYSVGV
;
A
#
# COMPACT_ATOMS: atom_id res chain seq x y z
N MET A 1 3.43 11.45 3.52
CA MET A 1 2.74 10.15 3.36
C MET A 1 3.55 9.32 2.38
N ASN A 2 3.95 8.11 2.77
CA ASN A 2 4.76 7.21 1.94
C ASN A 2 3.86 6.54 0.88
N PHE A 3 4.35 6.29 -0.32
CA PHE A 3 3.63 5.56 -1.35
C PHE A 3 3.29 4.11 -0.92
N LEU A 4 4.06 3.52 0.00
CA LEU A 4 3.75 2.23 0.62
C LEU A 4 2.40 2.24 1.35
N SER A 5 1.95 3.39 1.87
CA SER A 5 0.65 3.50 2.52
C SER A 5 -0.53 3.33 1.55
N LEU A 6 -0.31 3.42 0.23
CA LEU A 6 -1.35 3.14 -0.77
C LEU A 6 -1.82 1.69 -0.72
N PHE A 7 -0.95 0.75 -0.35
CA PHE A 7 -1.31 -0.65 -0.14
C PHE A 7 -2.30 -0.86 1.01
N VAL A 8 -2.36 0.07 1.96
CA VAL A 8 -3.34 0.08 3.06
C VAL A 8 -4.57 0.90 2.70
N LEU A 9 -4.36 2.05 2.05
CA LEU A 9 -5.44 2.96 1.67
C LEU A 9 -6.40 2.34 0.65
N ILE A 10 -5.89 1.63 -0.36
CA ILE A 10 -6.74 1.03 -1.40
C ILE A 10 -7.71 0.00 -0.80
N PRO A 11 -7.29 -0.97 0.05
CA PRO A 11 -8.21 -1.85 0.74
C PRO A 11 -9.27 -1.10 1.56
N LEU A 12 -8.92 -0.02 2.26
CA LEU A 12 -9.89 0.79 3.00
C LEU A 12 -10.92 1.43 2.07
N LEU A 13 -10.48 1.96 0.93
CA LEU A 13 -11.40 2.48 -0.10
C LEU A 13 -12.26 1.37 -0.71
N MET A 14 -11.73 0.16 -0.89
CA MET A 14 -12.52 -0.99 -1.33
C MET A 14 -13.60 -1.33 -0.31
N LEU A 15 -13.30 -1.33 1.00
CA LEU A 15 -14.31 -1.56 2.04
C LEU A 15 -15.43 -0.52 1.98
N LEU A 16 -15.10 0.76 1.77
CA LEU A 16 -16.10 1.80 1.57
C LEU A 16 -16.92 1.56 0.28
N GLY A 17 -16.28 1.17 -0.81
CA GLY A 17 -16.96 0.83 -2.07
C GLY A 17 -17.88 -0.39 -1.94
N LEU A 18 -17.47 -1.40 -1.18
CA LEU A 18 -18.28 -2.57 -0.87
C LEU A 18 -19.48 -2.21 0.00
N TRP A 19 -19.28 -1.34 1.00
CA TRP A 19 -20.37 -0.85 1.84
C TRP A 19 -21.45 -0.09 1.05
N LEU A 20 -21.05 0.64 0.01
CA LEU A 20 -21.97 1.35 -0.90
C LEU A 20 -22.61 0.44 -1.97
N SER A 21 -22.11 -0.78 -2.15
CA SER A 21 -22.56 -1.69 -3.21
C SER A 21 -23.90 -2.33 -2.87
N ARG A 22 -24.84 -2.30 -3.82
CA ARG A 22 -26.21 -2.83 -3.66
C ARG A 22 -26.48 -4.10 -4.46
N ASN A 23 -25.52 -4.54 -5.27
CA ASN A 23 -25.65 -5.78 -6.05
C ASN A 23 -24.28 -6.44 -6.29
N ILE A 24 -24.32 -7.70 -6.74
CA ILE A 24 -23.12 -8.52 -6.95
C ILE A 24 -22.20 -7.97 -8.05
N SER A 25 -22.76 -7.31 -9.06
CA SER A 25 -21.97 -6.72 -10.14
C SER A 25 -21.09 -5.57 -9.63
N GLN A 26 -21.65 -4.69 -8.79
CA GLN A 26 -20.90 -3.60 -8.14
C GLN A 26 -19.81 -4.14 -7.22
N ILE A 27 -20.12 -5.16 -6.42
CA ILE A 27 -19.12 -5.83 -5.55
C ILE A 27 -17.94 -6.34 -6.41
N ARG A 28 -18.23 -7.04 -7.50
CA ARG A 28 -17.19 -7.58 -8.39
C ARG A 28 -16.35 -6.46 -9.03
N THR A 29 -16.99 -5.37 -9.45
CA THR A 29 -16.27 -4.22 -10.00
C THR A 29 -15.31 -3.62 -8.95
N VAL A 30 -15.78 -3.37 -7.73
CA VAL A 30 -14.92 -2.84 -6.65
C VAL A 30 -13.74 -3.78 -6.40
N MET A 31 -13.99 -5.09 -6.32
CA MET A 31 -12.95 -6.09 -6.10
C MET A 31 -11.92 -6.12 -7.23
N VAL A 32 -12.36 -6.16 -8.49
CA VAL A 32 -11.45 -6.24 -9.64
C VAL A 32 -10.64 -4.95 -9.77
N THR A 33 -11.29 -3.79 -9.72
CA THR A 33 -10.60 -2.50 -9.83
C THR A 33 -9.57 -2.32 -8.71
N GLY A 34 -9.94 -2.63 -7.46
CA GLY A 34 -9.04 -2.52 -6.32
C GLY A 34 -7.85 -3.50 -6.40
N ALA A 35 -8.12 -4.77 -6.73
CA ALA A 35 -7.07 -5.77 -6.89
C ALA A 35 -6.12 -5.44 -8.05
N SER A 36 -6.64 -4.96 -9.18
CA SER A 36 -5.82 -4.53 -10.31
C SER A 36 -4.94 -3.33 -9.94
N ALA A 37 -5.47 -2.35 -9.20
CA ALA A 37 -4.67 -1.21 -8.73
C ALA A 37 -3.53 -1.64 -7.80
N LEU A 38 -3.82 -2.55 -6.86
CA LEU A 38 -2.81 -3.14 -5.99
C LEU A 38 -1.74 -3.92 -6.77
N LEU A 39 -2.16 -4.70 -7.78
CA LEU A 39 -1.22 -5.45 -8.62
C LEU A 39 -0.26 -4.53 -9.37
N VAL A 40 -0.77 -3.45 -9.96
CA VAL A 40 0.08 -2.47 -10.67
C VAL A 40 1.07 -1.81 -9.70
N LEU A 41 0.62 -1.43 -8.50
CA LEU A 41 1.50 -0.87 -7.48
C LEU A 41 2.57 -1.88 -7.02
N SER A 42 2.21 -3.15 -6.84
CA SER A 42 3.16 -4.21 -6.49
C SER A 42 4.24 -4.36 -7.55
N ILE A 43 3.87 -4.41 -8.83
CA ILE A 43 4.82 -4.52 -9.94
C ILE A 43 5.76 -3.31 -9.95
N ALA A 44 5.23 -2.10 -9.84
CA ALA A 44 6.02 -0.88 -9.81
C ALA A 44 7.00 -0.87 -8.62
N LEU A 45 6.53 -1.25 -7.43
CA LEU A 45 7.37 -1.36 -6.24
C LEU A 45 8.51 -2.38 -6.44
N THR A 46 8.19 -3.56 -6.97
CA THR A 46 9.21 -4.60 -7.22
C THR A 46 10.28 -4.11 -8.20
N VAL A 47 9.89 -3.44 -9.28
CA VAL A 47 10.84 -2.88 -10.25
C VAL A 47 11.74 -1.83 -9.57
N MET A 48 11.15 -0.89 -8.83
CA MET A 48 11.93 0.14 -8.10
C MET A 48 12.89 -0.50 -7.07
N TYR A 49 12.44 -1.51 -6.34
CA TYR A 49 13.25 -2.22 -5.36
C TYR A 49 14.45 -2.90 -6.00
N LEU A 50 14.23 -3.65 -7.08
CA LEU A 50 15.31 -4.33 -7.78
C LEU A 50 16.30 -3.33 -8.38
N GLN A 51 15.83 -2.20 -8.93
CA GLN A 51 16.70 -1.13 -9.41
C GLN A 51 17.54 -0.52 -8.27
N ALA A 52 16.94 -0.25 -7.10
CA ALA A 52 17.67 0.25 -5.95
C ALA A 52 18.75 -0.74 -5.47
N ARG A 53 18.42 -2.04 -5.41
CA ARG A 53 19.38 -3.10 -5.08
C ARG A 53 20.52 -3.19 -6.09
N GLN A 54 20.22 -3.12 -7.39
CA GLN A 54 21.23 -3.07 -8.46
C GLN A 54 22.08 -1.80 -8.40
N GLY A 55 21.49 -0.69 -7.97
CA GLY A 55 22.16 0.59 -7.74
C GLY A 55 23.05 0.62 -6.48
N GLY A 56 23.18 -0.50 -5.77
CA GLY A 56 24.09 -0.64 -4.62
C GLY A 56 23.44 -0.38 -3.26
N ALA A 57 22.12 -0.29 -3.16
CA ALA A 57 21.45 -0.17 -1.86
C ALA A 57 21.60 -1.45 -1.04
N THR A 58 22.36 -1.38 0.05
CA THR A 58 22.68 -2.51 0.94
C THR A 58 21.88 -2.52 2.24
N ASP A 59 21.06 -1.50 2.49
CA ASP A 59 20.25 -1.41 3.72
C ASP A 59 19.33 -2.63 3.85
N GLU A 60 19.08 -3.07 5.09
CA GLU A 60 18.23 -4.23 5.35
C GLU A 60 16.81 -4.01 4.82
N MET A 61 16.24 -2.82 5.07
CA MET A 61 14.96 -2.37 4.52
C MET A 61 15.16 -1.09 3.69
N LEU A 62 14.46 -1.04 2.56
CA LEU A 62 14.39 0.09 1.63
C LEU A 62 13.01 0.75 1.70
N PHE A 63 12.93 1.96 1.14
CA PHE A 63 11.69 2.75 1.08
C PHE A 63 11.00 2.96 2.44
N CYS A 64 11.80 3.17 3.48
CA CYS A 64 11.31 3.35 4.83
C CYS A 64 10.63 4.71 5.04
N ALA A 65 9.54 4.73 5.80
CA ALA A 65 8.99 5.94 6.38
C ALA A 65 8.43 5.65 7.77
N ASP A 66 8.64 6.57 8.68
CA ASP A 66 8.18 6.51 10.05
C ASP A 66 7.37 7.76 10.38
N VAL A 67 6.19 7.57 10.97
CA VAL A 67 5.34 8.66 11.45
C VAL A 67 4.85 8.30 12.84
N ALA A 68 5.12 9.17 13.82
CA ALA A 68 4.57 9.02 15.16
C ALA A 68 3.03 9.15 15.10
N TRP A 69 2.32 8.04 15.33
CA TRP A 69 0.86 8.01 15.31
C TRP A 69 0.29 8.46 16.66
N TYR A 70 0.87 7.97 17.75
CA TYR A 70 0.51 8.41 19.10
C TYR A 70 1.76 8.65 19.94
N PRO A 71 2.31 9.88 19.92
CA PRO A 71 3.60 10.19 20.54
C PRO A 71 3.66 9.92 22.04
N ALA A 72 2.57 10.19 22.77
CA ALA A 72 2.51 9.99 24.22
C ALA A 72 2.64 8.52 24.66
N LEU A 73 2.33 7.58 23.76
CA LEU A 73 2.50 6.14 23.99
C LEU A 73 3.66 5.56 23.17
N ASN A 74 4.43 6.41 22.49
CA ASN A 74 5.50 6.01 21.59
C ASN A 74 5.03 5.00 20.51
N ILE A 75 3.82 5.21 19.97
CA ILE A 75 3.26 4.37 18.90
C ILE A 75 3.54 5.02 17.54
N HIS A 76 4.20 4.28 16.66
CA HIS A 76 4.61 4.74 15.35
C HIS A 76 3.94 3.90 14.26
N TYR A 77 3.53 4.58 13.19
CA TYR A 77 3.22 3.95 11.92
C TYR A 77 4.50 3.95 11.08
N SER A 78 5.20 2.82 11.11
CA SER A 78 6.44 2.60 10.37
C SER A 78 6.21 1.62 9.23
N VAL A 79 6.71 1.95 8.05
CA VAL A 79 6.60 1.13 6.82
C VAL A 79 7.93 1.09 6.10
N GLY A 80 8.25 -0.03 5.45
CA GLY A 80 9.44 -0.23 4.60
C GLY A 80 9.44 -1.66 4.05
N VAL A 81 10.25 -1.93 3.03
CA VAL A 81 10.35 -3.25 2.36
C VAL A 81 11.77 -3.59 1.95
#